data_AF-A0A484KEN7-F1
#
_entry.id   AF-A0A484KEN7-F1
#
_cell.length_a   1.000
_cell.length_b   1.000
_cell.length_c   1.000
_cell.angle_alpha   90.00
_cell.angle_beta   90.00
_cell.angle_gamma   90.00
#
_symmetry.space_group_name_H-M   'P 1'
#
loop_
_entity.id
_entity.type
_entity.pdbx_description
1 polymer ?
#
loop_
_entity_poly.entity_id
_entity_poly.type
_entity_poly.pdbx_seq_one_letter_code
_entity_poly.pdbx_strand_id
1 'polypeptide(L)'
;MRIKGSWAHAFRNSIVEGIVYYIKNFAVVDNKNRYRVVGDNKVMIQLYANSTVKRLPDDTSNIPMHRFDLLPFDMVETRMNQEYILTDVVGHICSEGKIEEKHIHNRMVPCLMLELQDRR
;
A
#
# COMPACT_ATOMS: atom_id res chain seq x y z
N MET A 1 3.91 -5.74 5.39
CA MET A 1 4.23 -5.98 6.82
C MET A 1 2.93 -6.17 7.61
N ARG A 2 2.94 -7.03 8.64
CA ARG A 2 1.83 -7.23 9.57
C ARG A 2 2.29 -6.92 10.98
N ILE A 3 1.46 -6.20 11.72
CA ILE A 3 1.60 -6.03 13.18
C ILE A 3 0.36 -6.68 13.80
N LYS A 4 0.56 -7.59 14.76
CA LYS A 4 -0.58 -8.17 15.49
C LYS A 4 -1.26 -7.06 16.30
N GLY A 5 -2.60 -7.05 16.35
CA GLY A 5 -3.38 -5.98 16.96
C GLY A 5 -2.98 -5.66 18.42
N SER A 6 -2.61 -6.69 19.19
CA SER A 6 -2.08 -6.54 20.56
C SER A 6 -0.84 -5.66 20.66
N TRP A 7 -0.07 -5.50 19.58
CA TRP A 7 1.19 -4.75 19.54
C TRP A 7 1.14 -3.54 18.60
N ALA A 8 0.00 -3.26 17.97
CA ALA A 8 -0.13 -2.14 17.03
C ALA A 8 0.25 -0.80 17.68
N HIS A 9 -0.14 -0.61 18.95
CA HIS A 9 0.18 0.60 19.71
C HIS A 9 1.68 0.84 19.89
N ALA A 10 2.50 -0.22 19.96
CA ALA A 10 3.95 -0.11 20.13
C ALA A 10 4.67 0.40 18.88
N PHE A 11 4.05 0.27 17.71
CA PHE A 11 4.65 0.64 16.42
C PHE A 11 3.92 1.78 15.69
N ARG A 12 2.70 2.13 16.12
CA ARG A 12 1.82 3.07 15.41
C ARG A 12 2.48 4.43 15.14
N ASN A 13 3.30 4.92 16.07
CA ASN A 13 3.94 6.23 15.97
C ASN A 13 5.42 6.15 15.55
N SER A 14 5.98 4.95 15.38
CA SER A 14 7.40 4.78 15.03
C SER A 14 7.65 4.48 13.55
N ILE A 15 6.62 4.02 12.84
CA ILE A 15 6.68 3.69 11.41
C ILE A 15 5.86 4.72 10.62
N VAL A 16 6.56 5.52 9.82
CA VAL A 16 6.00 6.57 8.97
C VAL A 16 6.37 6.27 7.53
N GLU A 17 5.44 6.54 6.61
CA GLU A 17 5.68 6.40 5.17
C GLU A 17 6.80 7.34 4.70
N GLY A 18 7.57 6.91 3.69
CA GLY A 18 8.69 7.67 3.13
C GLY A 18 10.00 7.63 3.93
N ILE A 19 10.03 6.92 5.07
CA ILE A 19 11.22 6.80 5.92
C ILE A 19 11.85 5.42 5.82
N VAL A 20 13.19 5.36 5.84
CA VAL A 20 13.96 4.11 5.84
C VAL A 20 14.24 3.64 7.27
N TYR A 21 14.07 2.33 7.49
CA TYR A 21 14.25 1.71 8.80
C TYR A 21 15.17 0.48 8.75
N TYR A 22 16.00 0.36 9.78
CA TYR A 22 16.60 -0.91 10.18
C TYR A 22 15.58 -1.69 11.02
N ILE A 23 15.25 -2.90 10.59
CA ILE A 23 14.28 -3.78 11.25
C ILE A 23 14.94 -5.12 11.58
N LYS A 24 14.83 -5.58 12.82
CA LYS A 24 15.33 -6.91 13.26
C LYS A 24 14.37 -7.62 14.20
N ASN A 25 14.61 -8.91 14.44
CA ASN A 25 13.82 -9.79 15.31
C ASN A 25 12.34 -9.86 14.87
N PHE A 26 12.12 -9.97 13.57
CA PHE A 26 10.81 -10.19 12.98
C PHE A 26 10.67 -11.65 12.51
N ALA A 27 9.45 -12.12 12.30
CA ALA A 27 9.22 -13.39 11.59
C ALA A 27 8.90 -13.14 10.11
N VAL A 28 9.31 -14.09 9.28
CA VAL A 28 8.79 -14.24 7.92
C VAL A 28 7.64 -15.23 7.99
N VAL A 29 6.47 -14.83 7.50
CA VAL A 29 5.26 -15.66 7.49
C VAL A 29 4.64 -15.64 6.10
N ASP A 30 3.72 -16.55 5.81
CA ASP A 30 2.96 -16.53 4.56
C ASP A 30 2.24 -15.19 4.40
N ASN A 31 2.23 -14.69 3.17
CA ASN A 31 1.53 -13.45 2.84
C ASN A 31 0.02 -13.64 2.93
N LYS A 32 -0.73 -12.54 2.91
CA LYS A 32 -2.19 -12.58 2.82
C LYS A 32 -2.61 -13.22 1.50
N ASN A 33 -3.69 -14.01 1.53
CA ASN A 33 -4.27 -14.61 0.33
C ASN A 33 -5.08 -13.62 -0.52
N ARG A 34 -5.43 -12.47 0.06
CA ARG A 34 -6.23 -11.41 -0.56
C ARG A 34 -5.63 -10.04 -0.34
N TYR A 35 -5.88 -9.12 -1.27
CA TYR A 35 -5.48 -7.72 -1.24
C TYR A 35 -3.97 -7.55 -1.04
N ARG A 36 -3.17 -8.36 -1.73
CA ARG A 36 -1.72 -8.20 -1.75
C ARG A 36 -1.35 -6.96 -2.52
N VAL A 37 -0.44 -6.16 -1.97
CA VAL A 37 0.09 -4.96 -2.65
C VAL A 37 1.07 -5.36 -3.76
N VAL A 38 1.81 -6.45 -3.54
CA VAL A 38 2.85 -6.93 -4.46
C VAL A 38 2.51 -8.36 -4.88
N GLY A 39 2.28 -8.57 -6.17
CA GLY A 39 1.61 -9.78 -6.68
C GLY A 39 2.43 -11.06 -6.60
N ASP A 40 3.73 -10.95 -6.83
CA ASP A 40 4.68 -12.06 -6.82
C ASP A 40 5.15 -12.43 -5.40
N ASN A 41 4.88 -11.59 -4.40
CA ASN A 41 5.40 -11.79 -3.06
C ASN A 41 4.54 -12.78 -2.27
N LYS A 42 5.12 -13.96 -1.98
CA LYS A 42 4.47 -15.06 -1.23
C LYS A 42 4.61 -14.95 0.28
N VAL A 43 5.48 -14.07 0.78
CA VAL A 43 5.77 -13.93 2.22
C VAL A 43 5.58 -12.50 2.71
N MET A 44 5.47 -12.32 4.02
CA MET A 44 5.43 -11.02 4.65
C MET A 44 6.19 -11.00 5.98
N ILE A 45 6.68 -9.81 6.35
CA ILE A 45 7.27 -9.55 7.66
C ILE A 45 6.16 -9.41 8.70
N GLN A 46 6.27 -10.15 9.81
CA GLN A 46 5.43 -10.02 11.01
C GLN A 46 6.26 -9.49 12.19
N LEU A 47 5.83 -8.34 12.73
CA LEU A 47 6.43 -7.73 13.92
C LEU A 47 5.79 -8.26 15.21
N TYR A 48 6.61 -8.40 16.25
CA TYR A 48 6.24 -8.76 17.62
C TYR A 48 6.77 -7.71 18.60
N ALA A 49 6.43 -7.84 19.88
CA ALA A 49 6.88 -6.93 20.93
C ALA A 49 8.42 -6.78 21.02
N ASN A 50 9.19 -7.82 20.69
CA ASN A 50 10.65 -7.80 20.72
C ASN A 50 11.30 -7.42 19.37
N SER A 51 10.49 -7.12 18.35
CA SER A 51 11.00 -6.60 17.08
C SER A 51 11.56 -5.20 17.29
N THR A 52 12.72 -4.94 16.70
CA THR A 52 13.33 -3.61 16.73
C THR A 52 13.04 -2.91 15.40
N VAL A 53 12.62 -1.65 15.47
CA VAL A 53 12.47 -0.76 14.33
C VAL A 53 13.23 0.53 14.66
N LYS A 54 14.26 0.85 13.88
CA LYS A 54 15.10 2.04 14.07
C LYS A 54 15.18 2.82 12.78
N ARG A 55 14.84 4.11 12.81
CA ARG A 55 15.03 4.99 11.66
C ARG A 55 16.51 5.05 11.29
N LEU A 56 16.81 4.95 10.00
CA LEU A 56 18.16 5.19 9.48
C LEU A 56 18.33 6.68 9.11
N PRO A 57 19.58 7.20 9.09
CA PRO A 57 19.88 8.52 8.55
C PRO A 57 19.42 8.64 7.10
N ASP A 58 19.11 9.86 6.66
CA ASP A 58 18.46 10.10 5.36
C ASP A 58 19.35 9.78 4.14
N ASP A 59 20.66 9.53 4.33
CA ASP A 59 21.55 9.04 3.26
C ASP A 59 21.32 7.55 2.96
N THR A 60 20.24 7.30 2.24
CA THR A 60 19.82 5.97 1.78
C THR A 60 19.54 5.98 0.28
N SER A 61 20.41 6.68 -0.47
CA SER A 61 20.30 6.92 -1.92
C SER A 61 20.07 5.68 -2.78
N ASN A 62 20.38 4.49 -2.27
CA ASN A 62 20.23 3.22 -3.00
C ASN A 62 18.91 2.46 -2.73
N ILE A 63 18.03 2.97 -1.86
CA ILE A 63 16.75 2.32 -1.56
C ILE A 63 15.63 3.02 -2.34
N PRO A 64 14.96 2.34 -3.30
CA PRO A 64 13.84 2.93 -4.02
C PRO A 64 12.70 3.33 -3.08
N MET A 65 12.13 4.53 -3.26
CA MET A 65 11.03 5.03 -2.43
C MET A 65 9.73 4.24 -2.62
N HIS A 66 9.47 3.81 -3.86
CA HIS A 66 8.29 3.04 -4.22
C HIS A 66 8.66 1.86 -5.12
N ARG A 67 7.86 0.81 -5.03
CA ARG A 67 7.77 -0.27 -6.02
C ARG A 67 6.34 -0.29 -6.54
N PHE A 68 6.17 -0.30 -7.85
CA PHE A 68 4.86 -0.38 -8.50
C PHE A 68 4.81 -1.62 -9.39
N ASP A 69 3.74 -2.40 -9.28
CA ASP A 69 3.43 -3.50 -10.20
C ASP A 69 2.36 -3.01 -11.20
N LEU A 70 2.76 -2.06 -12.07
CA LEU A 70 1.84 -1.32 -12.94
C LEU A 70 1.11 -2.21 -13.95
N LEU A 71 -0.20 -2.02 -14.05
CA LEU A 71 -1.05 -2.67 -15.05
C LEU A 71 -1.49 -1.68 -16.13
N PRO A 72 -1.33 -2.02 -17.42
CA PRO A 72 -1.91 -1.25 -18.53
C PRO A 72 -3.43 -1.12 -18.41
N PHE A 73 -4.00 0.00 -18.90
CA PHE A 73 -5.42 0.31 -18.69
C PHE A 73 -6.34 -0.69 -19.40
N ASP A 74 -5.97 -1.15 -20.59
CA ASP A 74 -6.68 -2.18 -21.36
C ASP A 74 -6.72 -3.54 -20.63
N MET A 75 -5.81 -3.76 -19.68
CA MET A 75 -5.75 -4.98 -18.87
C MET A 75 -6.45 -4.84 -17.52
N VAL A 76 -6.93 -3.65 -17.14
CA VAL A 76 -7.57 -3.43 -15.82
C VAL A 76 -8.79 -4.33 -15.61
N GLU A 77 -9.58 -4.58 -16.66
CA GLU A 77 -10.75 -5.46 -16.59
C GLU A 77 -10.38 -6.89 -16.15
N THR A 78 -9.17 -7.36 -16.49
CA THR A 78 -8.68 -8.70 -16.07
C THR A 78 -8.53 -8.84 -14.55
N ARG A 79 -8.46 -7.71 -13.82
CA ARG A 79 -8.39 -7.66 -12.35
C ARG A 79 -9.75 -7.53 -11.69
N MET A 80 -10.83 -7.35 -12.46
CA MET A 80 -12.16 -7.24 -11.87
C MET A 80 -12.51 -8.50 -11.07
N ASN A 81 -12.99 -8.28 -9.84
CA ASN A 81 -13.32 -9.32 -8.86
C ASN A 81 -12.14 -10.25 -8.47
N GLN A 82 -10.91 -9.93 -8.88
CA GLN A 82 -9.71 -10.67 -8.49
C GLN A 82 -9.19 -10.15 -7.15
N GLU A 83 -9.69 -10.71 -6.06
CA GLU A 83 -9.34 -10.24 -4.72
C GLU A 83 -7.91 -10.59 -4.27
N TYR A 84 -7.13 -11.35 -5.06
CA TYR A 84 -5.81 -11.83 -4.61
C TYR A 84 -4.73 -10.72 -4.57
N ILE A 85 -4.95 -9.59 -5.25
CA ILE A 85 -3.97 -8.51 -5.44
C ILE A 85 -4.68 -7.15 -5.66
N LEU A 86 -4.02 -6.07 -5.27
CA LEU A 86 -4.39 -4.70 -5.61
C LEU A 86 -3.77 -4.31 -6.96
N THR A 87 -4.36 -3.33 -7.64
CA THR A 87 -3.91 -2.92 -8.98
C THR A 87 -3.26 -1.54 -8.90
N ASP A 88 -2.00 -1.45 -9.32
CA ASP A 88 -1.34 -0.17 -9.53
C ASP A 88 -1.58 0.28 -10.98
N VAL A 89 -2.04 1.50 -11.16
CA VAL A 89 -2.23 2.13 -12.47
C VAL A 89 -1.57 3.50 -12.46
N VAL A 90 -1.22 3.98 -13.65
CA VAL A 90 -0.64 5.31 -13.82
C VAL A 90 -0.99 5.83 -15.20
N GLY A 91 -1.40 7.09 -15.24
CA GLY A 91 -1.80 7.78 -16.46
C GLY A 91 -1.84 9.27 -16.23
N HIS A 92 -2.11 10.00 -17.29
CA HIS A 92 -2.33 11.44 -17.21
C HIS A 92 -3.74 11.71 -16.69
N ILE A 93 -3.88 12.62 -15.73
CA ILE A 93 -5.20 13.13 -15.35
C ILE A 93 -5.69 14.01 -16.51
N CYS A 94 -6.83 13.67 -17.09
CA CYS A 94 -7.40 14.38 -18.22
C CYS A 94 -8.70 15.11 -17.87
N SER A 95 -9.37 14.71 -16.79
CA SER A 95 -10.57 15.36 -16.29
C SER A 95 -10.69 15.17 -14.78
N GLU A 96 -11.29 16.16 -14.13
CA GLU A 96 -11.73 16.11 -12.74
C GLU A 96 -13.23 16.38 -12.68
N GLY A 97 -13.95 15.58 -11.90
CA GLY A 97 -15.36 15.80 -11.60
C GLY A 97 -15.56 16.87 -10.52
N LYS A 98 -16.80 17.05 -10.10
CA LYS A 98 -17.10 17.84 -8.90
C LYS A 98 -16.92 16.99 -7.65
N ILE A 99 -16.61 17.63 -6.52
CA ILE A 99 -16.67 16.97 -5.22
C ILE A 99 -18.13 16.69 -4.89
N GLU A 100 -18.46 15.42 -4.64
CA GLU A 100 -19.78 14.95 -4.23
C GLU A 100 -19.71 14.39 -2.82
N GLU A 101 -20.68 14.71 -1.97
CA GLU A 101 -20.81 14.07 -0.66
C GLU A 101 -21.57 12.75 -0.79
N LYS A 102 -20.96 11.63 -0.39
CA LYS A 102 -21.58 10.30 -0.43
C LYS A 102 -21.78 9.74 0.97
N HIS A 103 -22.96 9.16 1.21
CA HIS A 103 -23.25 8.42 2.43
C HIS A 103 -22.61 7.02 2.36
N ILE A 104 -21.53 6.81 3.11
CA ILE A 104 -20.84 5.52 3.23
C ILE A 104 -20.85 5.11 4.70
N HIS A 105 -21.46 3.96 5.01
CA HIS A 105 -21.56 3.43 6.38
C HIS A 105 -22.02 4.48 7.42
N ASN A 106 -23.08 5.23 7.10
CA ASN A 106 -23.66 6.28 7.95
C ASN A 106 -22.75 7.50 8.21
N ARG A 107 -21.73 7.71 7.36
CA ARG A 107 -20.87 8.90 7.37
C ARG A 107 -20.95 9.61 6.02
N MET A 108 -20.89 10.94 6.04
CA MET A 108 -20.72 11.75 4.85
C MET A 108 -19.24 11.80 4.48
N VAL A 109 -18.93 11.45 3.24
CA VAL A 109 -17.56 11.39 2.72
C VAL A 109 -17.49 12.16 1.40
N PRO A 110 -16.63 13.19 1.29
CA PRO A 110 -16.39 13.87 0.04
C PRO A 110 -15.67 12.94 -0.94
N CYS A 111 -16.19 12.85 -2.15
CA CYS A 111 -15.70 12.00 -3.22
C CYS A 111 -15.38 12.86 -4.45
N LEU A 112 -14.19 12.66 -5.03
CA LEU A 112 -13.78 13.28 -6.29
C LEU A 112 -13.54 12.17 -7.32
N MET A 113 -14.15 12.32 -8.50
CA MET A 113 -13.90 11.42 -9.64
C MET A 113 -12.80 12.01 -10.51
N LEU A 114 -11.81 11.20 -10.86
CA LEU A 114 -10.73 11.57 -11.78
C LEU A 114 -10.79 10.64 -13.00
N GLU A 115 -10.58 11.20 -14.19
CA GLU A 115 -10.39 10.43 -15.41
C GLU A 115 -8.89 10.40 -15.73
N LEU A 116 -8.37 9.18 -15.88
CA LEU A 116 -6.99 8.93 -16.26
C LEU A 116 -6.94 8.47 -17.71
N GLN A 117 -5.93 8.92 -18.46
CA GLN A 117 -5.58 8.43 -19.79
C GLN A 117 -4.21 7.77 -19.77
N ASP A 118 -4.11 6.54 -20.30
CA ASP A 118 -2.82 5.91 -20.59
C ASP A 118 -2.28 6.46 -21.93
N ARG A 119 -1.00 6.85 -21.95
CA ARG A 119 -0.31 7.42 -23.12
C ARG A 119 0.93 6.62 -23.51
N ARG A 120 1.09 5.43 -22.94
CA ARG A 120 2.24 4.54 -23.18
C ARG A 120 2.05 3.70 -24.44
#